data_AF-K3WB61-F1
#
_entry.id   AF-K3WB61-F1
#
_cell.length_a   1.000
_cell.length_b   1.000
_cell.length_c   1.000
_cell.angle_alpha   90.00
_cell.angle_beta   90.00
_cell.angle_gamma   90.00
#
_symmetry.space_group_name_H-M   'P 1'
#
loop_
_entity.id
_entity.type
_entity.pdbx_description
1 polymer ?
#
loop_
_entity_poly.entity_id
_entity_poly.type
_entity_poly.pdbx_seq_one_letter_code
_entity_poly.pdbx_strand_id
1 'polypeptide(L)'
;MVFPVSIDLSKPVRYLKVQVTEETPNFVRFDADLLTLYLTRRDNAWLKSSGDDVLAMKRREVPVGLQNLMQPSQEMNATSRLDEYFGMDFASADGEIHILGKLHKVAEQLSCHDLIS
;
A
#
# COMPACT_ATOMS: atom_id res chain seq x y z
N MET A 1 -7.53 -3.60 6.44
CA MET A 1 -7.73 -2.37 7.24
C MET A 1 -7.77 -1.20 6.29
N VAL A 2 -8.53 -0.14 6.59
CA VAL A 2 -8.59 1.09 5.77
C VAL A 2 -8.46 2.25 6.74
N PHE A 3 -7.55 3.18 6.45
CA PHE A 3 -7.28 4.37 7.27
C PHE A 3 -6.78 5.51 6.37
N PRO A 4 -7.06 6.77 6.71
CA PRO A 4 -6.54 7.92 6.00
C PRO A 4 -5.04 8.10 6.27
N VAL A 5 -4.31 8.67 5.31
CA VAL A 5 -2.91 9.05 5.44
C VAL A 5 -2.72 10.41 4.78
N SER A 6 -2.04 11.33 5.47
CA SER A 6 -1.70 12.64 4.91
C SER A 6 -0.57 12.50 3.91
N ILE A 7 -0.69 13.15 2.75
CA ILE A 7 0.30 13.07 1.68
C ILE A 7 0.75 14.46 1.22
N ASP A 8 2.04 14.59 0.91
CA ASP A 8 2.61 15.72 0.18
C ASP A 8 3.00 15.22 -1.21
N LEU A 9 2.27 15.66 -2.24
CA LEU A 9 2.43 15.20 -3.61
C LEU A 9 3.83 15.47 -4.19
N SER A 10 4.56 16.46 -3.64
CA SER A 10 5.92 16.77 -4.06
C SER A 10 6.95 15.76 -3.56
N LYS A 11 6.57 14.89 -2.61
CA LYS A 11 7.43 13.89 -2.01
C LYS A 11 7.44 12.59 -2.81
N PRO A 12 8.53 11.81 -2.70
CA PRO A 12 8.63 10.50 -3.33
C PRO A 12 7.79 9.44 -2.62
N VAL A 13 7.46 8.35 -3.29
CA VAL A 13 6.65 7.24 -2.73
C VAL A 13 7.25 6.66 -1.45
N ARG A 14 8.58 6.64 -1.29
CA ARG A 14 9.21 6.23 -0.01
C ARG A 14 8.73 7.04 1.19
N TYR A 15 8.41 8.33 1.00
CA TYR A 15 7.86 9.17 2.07
C TYR A 15 6.46 8.69 2.46
N LEU A 16 5.62 8.38 1.48
CA LEU A 16 4.30 7.81 1.73
C LEU A 16 4.39 6.48 2.47
N LYS A 17 5.35 5.60 2.13
CA LYS A 17 5.56 4.35 2.87
C LYS A 17 5.82 4.59 4.37
N VAL A 18 6.66 5.58 4.69
CA VAL A 18 6.94 5.97 6.08
C VAL A 18 5.68 6.50 6.77
N GLN A 19 4.93 7.38 6.11
CA GLN A 19 3.67 7.90 6.67
C GLN A 19 2.64 6.80 6.93
N VAL A 20 2.51 5.82 6.02
CA VAL A 20 1.64 4.65 6.23
C VAL A 20 2.07 3.87 7.46
N THR A 21 3.38 3.65 7.67
CA THR A 21 3.88 2.98 8.88
C THR A 21 3.59 3.78 10.16
N GLU A 22 3.75 5.10 10.13
CA GLU A 22 3.52 5.98 11.29
C GLU A 22 2.03 6.07 11.67
N GLU A 23 1.14 6.15 10.69
CA GLU A 23 -0.32 6.25 10.85
C GLU A 23 -1.00 4.89 11.06
N THR A 24 -0.26 3.79 10.89
CA THR A 24 -0.79 2.45 11.13
C THR A 24 -1.13 2.30 12.63
N PRO A 25 -2.34 1.82 12.98
CA PRO A 25 -2.74 1.61 14.37
C PRO A 25 -1.73 0.77 15.15
N ASN A 26 -1.51 1.16 16.42
CA ASN A 26 -0.47 0.68 17.35
C ASN A 26 -0.24 -0.84 17.48
N PHE A 27 -1.12 -1.68 16.93
CA PHE A 27 -1.03 -3.14 16.97
C PHE A 27 -0.19 -3.75 15.84
N VAL A 28 0.27 -2.95 14.88
CA VAL A 28 1.05 -3.43 13.73
C VAL A 28 2.27 -2.51 13.54
N ARG A 29 3.48 -3.04 13.77
CA ARG A 29 4.76 -2.35 13.51
C ARG A 29 5.54 -3.10 12.44
N PHE A 30 6.06 -2.38 11.45
CA PHE A 30 6.88 -2.93 10.37
C PHE A 30 7.78 -1.86 9.76
N ASP A 31 8.88 -2.27 9.16
CA ASP A 31 9.73 -1.36 8.40
C ASP A 31 9.06 -0.95 7.09
N ALA A 32 9.17 0.33 6.72
CA ALA A 32 8.59 0.87 5.49
C ALA A 32 9.05 0.12 4.23
N ASP A 33 10.24 -0.49 4.26
CA ASP A 33 10.78 -1.27 3.14
C ASP A 33 10.04 -2.59 2.90
N LEU A 34 9.33 -3.11 3.91
CA LEU A 34 8.50 -4.31 3.78
C LEU A 34 7.15 -4.03 3.12
N LEU A 35 6.81 -2.76 2.91
CA LEU A 35 5.55 -2.34 2.32
C LEU A 35 5.73 -2.19 0.81
N THR A 36 4.93 -2.88 0.00
CA THR A 36 4.72 -2.53 -1.41
C THR A 36 3.41 -1.76 -1.53
N LEU A 37 3.44 -0.63 -2.25
CA LEU A 37 2.26 0.19 -2.52
C LEU A 37 1.84 0.02 -3.97
N TYR A 38 0.55 -0.17 -4.19
CA TYR A 38 -0.06 -0.26 -5.50
C TYR A 38 -1.08 0.85 -5.71
N LEU A 39 -1.10 1.43 -6.91
CA LEU A 39 -2.16 2.34 -7.32
C LEU A 39 -3.46 1.54 -7.54
N THR A 40 -4.57 2.06 -7.05
CA THR A 40 -5.87 1.35 -7.15
C THR A 40 -6.75 1.86 -8.30
N ARG A 41 -6.19 2.71 -9.17
CA ARG A 41 -6.92 3.30 -10.29
C ARG A 41 -7.14 2.27 -11.39
N ARG A 42 -8.41 1.97 -11.69
CA ARG A 42 -8.83 1.09 -12.80
C ARG A 42 -9.74 1.86 -13.72
N ASP A 43 -9.50 1.84 -15.04
CA ASP A 43 -10.36 2.50 -16.03
C ASP A 43 -10.67 3.96 -15.69
N ASN A 44 -9.66 4.68 -15.18
CA ASN A 44 -9.74 6.05 -14.66
C ASN A 44 -10.55 6.26 -13.37
N ALA A 45 -11.08 5.22 -12.73
CA ALA A 45 -11.81 5.28 -11.47
C ALA A 45 -11.01 4.75 -10.27
N TRP A 46 -11.20 5.38 -9.11
CA TRP A 46 -10.65 4.92 -7.83
C TRP A 46 -11.51 3.81 -7.21
N LEU A 47 -10.88 2.96 -6.40
CA LEU A 47 -11.58 1.92 -5.68
C LEU A 47 -12.46 2.56 -4.59
N LYS A 48 -13.75 2.19 -4.55
CA LYS A 48 -14.67 2.73 -3.54
C LYS A 48 -14.63 1.88 -2.27
N SER A 49 -14.62 2.53 -1.12
CA SER A 49 -14.62 1.91 0.21
C SER A 49 -15.87 1.07 0.52
N SER A 50 -16.97 1.32 -0.21
CA SER A 50 -18.22 0.57 -0.21
C SER A 50 -18.28 -0.55 -1.26
N GLY A 51 -17.27 -0.66 -2.14
CA GLY A 51 -17.23 -1.67 -3.18
C GLY A 51 -16.99 -3.07 -2.62
N ASP A 52 -17.52 -4.08 -3.30
CA ASP A 52 -17.47 -5.48 -2.88
C ASP A 52 -16.06 -5.97 -2.60
N ASP A 53 -15.08 -5.54 -3.42
CA ASP A 53 -13.67 -5.88 -3.26
C ASP A 53 -13.11 -5.38 -1.90
N VAL A 54 -13.48 -4.17 -1.48
CA VAL A 54 -13.04 -3.60 -0.19
C VAL A 54 -13.78 -4.24 0.97
N LEU A 55 -15.07 -4.52 0.80
CA LEU A 55 -15.86 -5.22 1.81
C LEU A 55 -15.32 -6.63 2.06
N ALA A 56 -14.90 -7.34 1.01
CA ALA A 56 -14.21 -8.62 1.10
C ALA A 56 -12.87 -8.50 1.85
N MET A 57 -12.08 -7.48 1.54
CA MET A 57 -10.84 -7.21 2.29
C MET A 57 -11.09 -6.99 3.79
N LYS A 58 -12.19 -6.30 4.16
CA LYS A 58 -12.58 -6.13 5.58
C LYS A 58 -12.95 -7.47 6.24
N ARG A 59 -13.43 -8.44 5.47
CA ARG A 59 -13.68 -9.83 5.90
C ARG A 59 -12.44 -10.74 5.84
N ARG A 60 -11.26 -10.19 5.54
CA ARG A 60 -9.98 -10.93 5.38
C ARG A 60 -9.95 -11.85 4.16
N GLU A 61 -10.77 -11.57 3.15
CA GLU A 61 -10.75 -12.22 1.85
C GLU A 61 -9.89 -11.40 0.87
N VAL A 62 -9.23 -12.06 -0.09
CA VAL A 62 -8.49 -11.39 -1.17
C VAL A 62 -9.17 -11.71 -2.51
N PRO A 63 -10.19 -10.92 -2.91
CA PRO A 63 -10.92 -11.15 -4.15
C PRO A 63 -10.02 -10.95 -5.37
N VAL A 64 -10.36 -11.63 -6.46
CA VAL A 64 -9.63 -11.56 -7.75
C VAL A 64 -9.48 -10.11 -8.23
N GLY A 65 -10.49 -9.27 -7.99
CA GLY A 65 -10.44 -7.84 -8.32
C GLY A 65 -9.27 -7.11 -7.65
N LEU A 66 -8.95 -7.41 -6.38
CA LEU A 66 -7.78 -6.83 -5.71
C LEU A 66 -6.46 -7.46 -6.18
N GLN A 67 -6.45 -8.75 -6.52
CA GLN A 67 -5.24 -9.40 -7.06
C GLN A 67 -4.78 -8.75 -8.37
N ASN A 68 -5.72 -8.29 -9.21
CA ASN A 68 -5.42 -7.55 -10.43
C ASN A 68 -4.82 -6.16 -10.17
N LEU A 69 -5.06 -5.58 -8.99
CA LEU A 69 -4.44 -4.31 -8.57
C LEU A 69 -3.03 -4.52 -7.99
N MET A 70 -2.69 -5.75 -7.59
CA MET A 70 -1.38 -6.09 -7.02
C MET A 70 -0.38 -6.57 -8.10
N GLN A 71 -0.57 -6.12 -9.34
CA GLN A 71 0.29 -6.46 -10.47
C GLN A 71 1.50 -5.49 -10.53
N PRO A 72 2.67 -5.92 -11.04
CA PRO A 72 3.84 -5.06 -11.15
C PRO A 72 3.61 -3.74 -11.90
N SER A 73 2.67 -3.71 -12.85
CA SER A 73 2.30 -2.49 -13.58
C SER A 73 1.56 -1.44 -12.75
N GLN A 74 1.00 -1.83 -11.60
CA GLN A 74 0.35 -0.92 -10.64
C GLN A 74 1.26 -0.59 -9.46
N GLU A 75 2.43 -1.22 -9.36
CA GLU A 75 3.37 -0.99 -8.27
C GLU A 75 3.97 0.42 -8.36
N MET A 76 3.93 1.13 -7.24
CA MET A 76 4.48 2.47 -7.12
C MET A 76 5.97 2.40 -6.84
N ASN A 77 6.78 3.07 -7.67
CA ASN A 77 8.22 3.13 -7.53
C ASN A 77 8.59 4.04 -6.35
N ALA A 78 9.37 3.51 -5.41
CA ALA A 78 9.79 4.21 -4.19
C ALA A 78 10.49 5.57 -4.43
N THR A 79 11.14 5.77 -5.58
CA THR A 79 11.85 7.01 -5.92
C THR A 79 11.04 7.99 -6.73
N SER A 80 9.97 7.56 -7.40
CA SER A 80 9.07 8.44 -8.15
C SER A 80 8.32 9.38 -7.21
N ARG A 81 7.99 10.57 -7.70
CA ARG A 81 7.16 11.53 -6.96
C ARG A 81 5.70 11.09 -6.94
N LEU A 82 4.97 11.48 -5.90
CA LEU A 82 3.56 11.12 -5.75
C LEU A 82 2.66 11.81 -6.79
N ASP A 83 3.02 13.03 -7.21
CA ASP A 83 2.33 13.74 -8.30
C ASP A 83 2.37 12.99 -9.65
N GLU A 84 3.37 12.16 -9.91
CA GLU A 84 3.43 11.28 -11.10
C GLU A 84 2.31 10.24 -11.11
N TYR A 85 1.77 9.86 -9.94
CA TYR A 85 0.71 8.85 -9.81
C TYR A 85 -0.68 9.48 -9.64
N PHE A 86 -0.78 10.51 -8.80
CA PHE A 86 -2.06 11.12 -8.46
C PHE A 86 -2.43 12.30 -9.37
N GLY A 87 -1.44 12.93 -10.00
CA GLY A 87 -1.57 14.21 -10.70
C GLY A 87 -1.41 15.40 -9.75
N MET A 88 -0.93 16.53 -10.27
CA MET A 88 -0.71 17.75 -9.47
C MET A 88 -2.01 18.35 -8.91
N ASP A 89 -3.11 18.19 -9.64
CA ASP A 89 -4.45 18.68 -9.26
C ASP A 89 -5.26 17.62 -8.50
N PHE A 90 -4.59 16.63 -7.91
CA PHE A 90 -5.27 15.55 -7.20
C PHE A 90 -6.08 16.09 -6.02
N ALA A 91 -7.38 15.82 -6.06
CA ALA A 91 -8.29 16.03 -4.95
C ALA A 91 -8.95 14.69 -4.62
N SER A 92 -8.73 14.18 -3.41
CA SER A 92 -9.38 12.97 -2.95
C SER A 92 -10.87 13.22 -2.71
N ALA A 93 -11.74 12.31 -3.17
CA ALA A 93 -13.14 12.32 -2.77
C ALA A 93 -13.38 11.35 -1.59
N ASP A 94 -14.38 11.67 -0.78
CA ASP A 94 -14.78 10.84 0.35
C ASP A 94 -15.12 9.41 -0.10
N GLY A 95 -14.61 8.45 0.67
CA GLY A 95 -14.85 7.03 0.42
C GLY A 95 -14.05 6.44 -0.73
N GLU A 96 -13.08 7.14 -1.31
CA GLU A 96 -12.12 6.60 -2.27
C GLU A 96 -10.87 6.02 -1.59
N ILE A 97 -10.48 4.83 -2.02
CA ILE A 97 -9.20 4.21 -1.71
C ILE A 97 -8.31 4.46 -2.91
N HIS A 98 -7.14 5.02 -2.65
CA HIS A 98 -6.19 5.46 -3.67
C HIS A 98 -5.01 4.51 -3.79
N ILE A 99 -4.59 3.92 -2.66
CA ILE A 99 -3.47 2.98 -2.58
C ILE A 99 -3.90 1.67 -1.92
N LEU A 100 -3.26 0.58 -2.34
CA LEU A 100 -3.33 -0.72 -1.68
C LEU A 100 -1.92 -1.07 -1.17
N GLY A 101 -1.81 -1.36 0.12
CA GLY A 101 -0.55 -1.78 0.74
C GLY A 101 -0.45 -3.29 0.90
N LYS A 102 0.64 -3.89 0.41
CA LYS A 102 1.01 -5.28 0.68
C LYS A 102 2.21 -5.30 1.62
N LEU A 103 2.05 -5.90 2.79
CA LEU A 103 3.14 -6.13 3.72
C LEU A 103 3.77 -7.50 3.46
N HIS A 104 5.08 -7.53 3.21
CA HIS A 104 5.82 -8.78 3.08
C HIS A 104 6.23 -9.31 4.45
N LYS A 105 6.20 -10.64 4.61
CA LYS A 105 6.80 -11.28 5.78
C LYS A 105 8.31 -11.29 5.59
N VAL A 106 9.05 -10.87 6.61
CA VAL A 106 10.48 -11.14 6.66
C VAL A 106 10.63 -12.65 6.87
N ALA A 107 11.33 -13.32 5.96
CA ALA A 107 11.79 -14.67 6.25
C ALA A 107 12.82 -14.55 7.39
N GLU A 108 12.58 -15.19 8.53
CA GLU A 108 13.60 -15.34 9.57
C GLU A 108 14.80 -16.02 8.91
N GLN A 109 15.84 -15.27 8.57
CA GLN A 109 17.13 -15.86 8.23
C GLN A 109 17.66 -16.48 9.51
N LEU A 110 17.48 -17.79 9.66
CA LEU A 110 18.23 -18.60 10.60
C LEU A 110 19.71 -18.32 10.35
N SER A 111 20.35 -17.69 11.32
CA SER A 111 21.80 -17.46 11.34
C SER A 111 22.49 -18.82 11.25
N CYS A 112 23.34 -19.02 10.23
CA CYS A 112 24.31 -20.11 10.19
C CYS A 112 25.38 -19.90 11.27
N HIS A 113 25.01 -20.07 12.55
CA HIS A 113 25.96 -20.22 13.66
C HIS A 113 25.94 -21.63 14.26
N ASP A 114 25.11 -22.55 13.75
CA ASP A 114 24.94 -23.90 14.29
C ASP A 114 25.66 -25.00 13.48
N LEU A 115 26.67 -24.66 12.67
CA LEU A 115 27.47 -25.64 11.92
C LEU A 115 28.96 -25.62 12.27
N ILE A 116 29.33 -25.36 13.53
CA ILE A 116 30.62 -25.82 14.08
C ILE A 116 30.44 -26.19 15.57
N SER A 117 30.23 -27.47 15.85
CA SER A 117 30.76 -28.18 17.03
C SER A 117 30.77 -29.67 16.76
#